data_AF-A0A0R0FP88-F1
#
_entry.id   AF-A0A0R0FP88-F1
#
_cell.length_a   1.000
_cell.length_b   1.000
_cell.length_c   1.000
_cell.angle_alpha   90.00
_cell.angle_beta   90.00
_cell.angle_gamma   90.00
#
_symmetry.space_group_name_H-M   'P 1'
#
loop_
_entity.id
_entity.type
_entity.pdbx_description
1 polymer ?
#
loop_
_entity_poly.entity_id
_entity_poly.type
_entity_poly.pdbx_seq_one_letter_code
_entity_poly.pdbx_strand_id
1 'polypeptide(L)'
;GRITNKREDGYHDLASLFHVISLGDIIKFSLSPSKTKDSLSTNVSGVPLDDRNLIHLDKWVPTGAGLGGGSSNAATALWAANQFSGCPASEKELQEWSSEIGSDIPFFFSQGAAYYTGRGEVVQNIPPPVSLDVPMVLIKPPEACSTAEVYKPREVKQLLNLDEPPQVKVQSSLHKRKVVLLVCLQSPLI
;
A
#
# COMPACT_ATOMS: atom_id res chain seq x y z
N GLY A 1 -6.25 -2.94 11.24
CA GLY A 1 -5.16 -2.59 12.16
C GLY A 1 -5.68 -1.94 13.42
N ARG A 2 -4.80 -1.67 14.36
CA ARG A 2 -5.04 -1.00 15.64
C ARG A 2 -4.00 0.10 15.81
N ILE A 3 -4.39 1.23 16.40
CA ILE A 3 -3.45 2.24 16.92
C ILE A 3 -2.90 1.71 18.25
N THR A 4 -1.58 1.56 18.36
CA THR A 4 -0.91 1.05 19.56
C THR A 4 -0.42 2.19 20.45
N ASN A 5 0.04 3.30 19.86
CA ASN A 5 0.50 4.47 20.58
C ASN A 5 0.37 5.75 19.73
N LYS A 6 0.38 6.92 20.36
CA LYS A 6 0.57 8.21 19.68
C LYS A 6 2.01 8.68 19.91
N ARG A 7 2.68 9.06 18.83
CA ARG A 7 4.08 9.51 18.83
C ARG A 7 4.19 11.01 19.10
N GLU A 8 5.36 11.45 19.55
CA GLU A 8 5.66 12.87 19.81
C GLU A 8 5.67 13.72 18.53
N ASP A 9 6.02 13.11 17.40
CA ASP A 9 6.03 13.71 16.06
C ASP A 9 4.63 13.91 15.44
N GLY A 10 3.57 13.54 16.16
CA GLY A 10 2.18 13.65 15.70
C GLY A 10 1.65 12.45 14.93
N TYR A 11 2.48 11.45 14.63
CA TYR A 11 2.05 10.19 14.03
C TYR A 11 1.49 9.21 15.08
N HIS A 12 0.98 8.08 14.61
CA HIS A 12 0.51 6.98 15.44
C HIS A 12 1.31 5.71 15.11
N ASP A 13 1.72 5.00 16.15
CA ASP A 13 2.17 3.63 15.98
C ASP A 13 0.94 2.74 15.75
N LEU A 14 1.09 1.79 14.85
CA LEU A 14 0.07 0.90 14.36
C LEU A 14 0.52 -0.54 14.52
N ALA A 15 -0.45 -1.43 14.63
CA ALA A 15 -0.30 -2.86 14.45
C ALA A 15 -1.34 -3.29 13.41
N SER A 16 -0.93 -3.78 12.25
CA SER A 16 -1.87 -4.14 11.19
C SER A 16 -1.42 -5.36 10.40
N LEU A 17 -2.38 -6.06 9.81
CA LEU A 17 -2.12 -7.16 8.88
C LEU A 17 -2.58 -6.72 7.51
N PHE A 18 -1.70 -6.80 6.52
CA PHE A 18 -2.03 -6.50 5.13
C PHE A 18 -2.01 -7.77 4.31
N HIS A 19 -2.87 -7.78 3.30
CA HIS A 19 -3.01 -8.87 2.35
C HIS A 19 -3.31 -8.27 0.98
N VAL A 20 -2.68 -8.82 -0.05
CA VAL A 20 -2.86 -8.37 -1.43
C VAL A 20 -4.12 -8.99 -2.04
N ILE A 21 -4.85 -8.20 -2.80
CA ILE A 21 -5.95 -8.66 -3.67
C ILE A 21 -5.56 -8.50 -5.14
N SER A 22 -6.26 -9.20 -6.02
CA SER A 22 -5.99 -9.20 -7.48
C SER A 22 -6.59 -8.00 -8.23
N LEU A 23 -7.31 -7.11 -7.54
CA LEU A 23 -7.66 -5.80 -8.06
C LEU A 23 -6.38 -4.97 -8.21
N GLY A 24 -6.27 -4.14 -9.25
CA GLY A 24 -5.02 -3.45 -9.56
C GLY A 24 -5.18 -2.34 -10.58
N ASP A 25 -4.43 -1.26 -10.40
CA ASP A 25 -4.18 -0.30 -11.47
C ASP A 25 -3.18 -0.89 -12.48
N ILE A 26 -3.12 -0.31 -13.68
CA ILE A 26 -2.10 -0.65 -14.67
C ILE A 26 -1.26 0.60 -14.92
N ILE A 27 0.05 0.45 -14.75
CA ILE A 27 1.02 1.51 -15.00
C ILE A 27 1.90 1.11 -16.18
N LYS A 28 2.00 1.98 -17.19
CA LYS A 28 2.80 1.74 -18.39
C LYS A 28 3.97 2.71 -18.41
N PHE A 29 5.17 2.14 -18.45
CA PHE A 29 6.42 2.87 -18.52
C PHE A 29 7.05 2.68 -19.90
N SER A 30 7.60 3.76 -20.45
CA SER A 30 8.39 3.73 -21.69
C SER A 30 9.50 4.77 -21.58
N LEU A 31 10.72 4.40 -21.94
CA LEU A 31 11.82 5.36 -22.01
C LEU A 31 11.51 6.39 -23.09
N SER A 32 11.53 7.67 -22.72
CA SER A 32 11.34 8.76 -23.68
C SER A 32 12.48 8.74 -24.72
N PRO A 33 12.17 8.73 -26.03
CA PRO A 33 13.18 8.76 -27.08
C PRO A 33 14.04 10.04 -27.04
N SER A 34 13.46 11.16 -26.59
CA SER A 34 14.16 12.44 -26.62
C SER A 34 15.15 12.61 -25.47
N LYS A 35 15.04 11.81 -24.40
CA LYS A 35 15.75 11.99 -23.11
C LYS A 35 15.62 13.38 -22.47
N THR A 36 14.84 14.29 -23.05
CA THR A 36 14.74 15.69 -22.63
C THR A 36 13.39 16.04 -22.02
N LYS A 37 12.36 15.24 -22.28
CA LYS A 37 11.02 15.49 -21.76
C LYS A 37 10.23 14.20 -21.61
N ASP A 38 9.56 14.06 -20.47
CA ASP A 38 8.63 12.99 -20.21
C ASP A 38 7.24 13.32 -20.78
N SER A 39 6.49 12.30 -21.18
CA SER A 39 5.14 12.44 -21.74
C SER A 39 4.16 11.61 -20.95
N LEU A 40 2.99 12.19 -20.70
CA LEU A 40 2.11 11.84 -19.61
C LEU A 40 0.67 11.73 -20.07
N SER A 41 -0.02 10.69 -19.62
CA SER A 41 -1.44 10.50 -19.89
C SER A 41 -2.08 9.64 -18.79
N THR A 42 -3.39 9.74 -18.61
CA THR A 42 -4.15 8.89 -17.70
C THR A 42 -5.61 8.88 -18.13
N ASN A 43 -6.34 7.83 -17.78
CA ASN A 43 -7.77 7.75 -18.00
C ASN A 43 -8.61 8.49 -16.93
N VAL A 44 -7.98 9.12 -15.93
CA VAL A 44 -8.67 9.83 -14.84
C VAL A 44 -8.52 11.34 -14.94
N SER A 45 -9.64 12.07 -14.99
CA SER A 45 -9.64 13.52 -14.92
C SER A 45 -9.09 14.03 -13.58
N GLY A 46 -8.25 15.06 -13.60
CA GLY A 46 -7.74 15.74 -12.41
C GLY A 46 -6.42 15.17 -11.85
N VAL A 47 -5.92 14.07 -12.41
CA VAL A 47 -4.54 13.62 -12.15
C VAL A 47 -3.59 14.58 -12.89
N PRO A 48 -2.58 15.18 -12.21
CA PRO A 48 -1.61 16.04 -12.86
C PRO A 48 -0.88 15.31 -13.99
N LEU A 49 -0.76 15.94 -15.16
CA LEU A 49 -0.03 15.45 -16.33
C LEU A 49 1.20 16.32 -16.63
N ASP A 50 1.60 17.15 -15.68
CA ASP A 50 2.84 17.91 -15.75
C ASP A 50 4.02 17.09 -15.22
N ASP A 51 5.18 17.74 -15.18
CA ASP A 51 6.49 17.22 -14.79
C ASP A 51 6.52 16.52 -13.40
N ARG A 52 5.43 16.62 -12.63
CA ARG A 52 5.26 15.94 -11.33
C ARG A 52 4.72 14.52 -11.44
N ASN A 53 4.25 14.13 -12.61
CA ASN A 53 3.85 12.77 -12.94
C ASN A 53 4.81 12.31 -14.05
N LEU A 54 5.18 11.03 -14.10
CA LEU A 54 6.15 10.52 -15.08
C LEU A 54 5.60 9.39 -15.97
N ILE A 55 4.33 9.01 -15.82
CA ILE A 55 3.87 7.69 -16.25
C ILE A 55 2.42 7.70 -16.75
N HIS A 56 2.09 6.77 -17.65
CA HIS A 56 0.71 6.48 -17.99
C HIS A 56 0.05 5.55 -16.96
N LEU A 57 -1.06 5.99 -16.39
CA LEU A 57 -1.82 5.28 -15.35
C LEU A 57 -3.26 5.01 -15.81
N ASP A 58 -3.59 3.72 -15.95
CA ASP A 58 -4.96 3.22 -16.06
C ASP A 58 -5.47 2.89 -14.65
N LYS A 59 -6.28 3.79 -14.08
CA LYS A 59 -6.77 3.69 -12.69
C LYS A 59 -8.04 2.84 -12.60
N TRP A 60 -7.99 1.79 -11.80
CA TRP A 60 -9.10 0.88 -11.49
C TRP A 60 -9.39 0.82 -10.00
N VAL A 61 -8.40 1.10 -9.17
CA VAL A 61 -8.56 1.10 -7.71
C VAL A 61 -9.21 2.41 -7.31
N PRO A 62 -10.39 2.36 -6.66
CA PRO A 62 -11.07 3.57 -6.24
C PRO A 62 -10.21 4.40 -5.28
N THR A 63 -10.09 5.69 -5.57
CA THR A 63 -9.40 6.64 -4.70
C THR A 63 -10.15 6.77 -3.36
N GLY A 64 -9.40 6.91 -2.26
CA GLY A 64 -9.98 7.13 -0.92
C GLY A 64 -10.74 5.93 -0.35
N ALA A 65 -10.55 4.73 -0.90
CA ALA A 65 -11.22 3.51 -0.46
C ALA A 65 -10.48 2.73 0.63
N GLY A 66 -9.37 3.26 1.16
CA GLY A 66 -8.50 2.51 2.08
C GLY A 66 -7.74 1.36 1.43
N LEU A 67 -7.70 1.32 0.08
CA LEU A 67 -7.16 0.20 -0.68
C LEU A 67 -5.66 0.30 -1.01
N GLY A 68 -4.96 1.29 -0.46
CA GLY A 68 -3.54 1.50 -0.75
C GLY A 68 -3.21 1.72 -2.23
N GLY A 69 -4.18 2.12 -3.07
CA GLY A 69 -3.96 2.27 -4.52
C GLY A 69 -2.85 3.28 -4.85
N GLY A 70 -2.84 4.43 -4.19
CA GLY A 70 -1.77 5.43 -4.37
C GLY A 70 -0.39 4.90 -3.95
N SER A 71 -0.33 4.21 -2.81
CA SER A 71 0.90 3.59 -2.31
C SER A 71 1.40 2.48 -3.24
N SER A 72 0.50 1.68 -3.80
CA SER A 72 0.79 0.68 -4.84
C SER A 72 1.40 1.33 -6.08
N ASN A 73 0.81 2.45 -6.53
CA ASN A 73 1.31 3.18 -7.68
C ASN A 73 2.72 3.73 -7.42
N ALA A 74 2.95 4.30 -6.23
CA ALA A 74 4.26 4.82 -5.83
C ALA A 74 5.32 3.70 -5.75
N ALA A 75 4.99 2.55 -5.13
CA ALA A 75 5.89 1.39 -5.09
C ALA A 75 6.22 0.88 -6.50
N THR A 76 5.22 0.77 -7.36
CA THR A 76 5.38 0.32 -8.75
C THR A 76 6.25 1.29 -9.55
N ALA A 77 6.04 2.60 -9.38
CA ALA A 77 6.85 3.63 -10.00
C ALA A 77 8.31 3.57 -9.55
N LEU A 78 8.55 3.45 -8.24
CA LEU A 78 9.89 3.32 -7.67
C LEU A 78 10.59 2.04 -8.16
N TRP A 79 9.89 0.91 -8.17
CA TRP A 79 10.41 -0.34 -8.70
C TRP A 79 10.78 -0.21 -10.18
N ALA A 80 9.90 0.37 -11.00
CA ALA A 80 10.16 0.55 -12.43
C ALA A 80 11.36 1.48 -12.67
N ALA A 81 11.47 2.59 -11.92
CA ALA A 81 12.62 3.48 -12.00
C ALA A 81 13.94 2.75 -11.69
N ASN A 82 13.95 1.88 -10.67
CA ASN A 82 15.10 1.03 -10.37
C ASN A 82 15.43 0.11 -11.55
N GLN A 83 14.43 -0.56 -12.14
CA GLN A 83 14.64 -1.42 -13.31
C GLN A 83 15.23 -0.66 -14.51
N PHE A 84 14.66 0.50 -14.87
CA PHE A 84 15.15 1.30 -15.99
C PHE A 84 16.53 1.92 -15.76
N SER A 85 16.96 2.02 -14.50
CA SER A 85 18.28 2.53 -14.11
C SER A 85 19.33 1.42 -14.00
N GLY A 86 19.01 0.18 -14.38
CA GLY A 86 19.93 -0.95 -14.31
C GLY A 86 20.00 -1.63 -12.94
N CYS A 87 18.91 -1.55 -12.16
CA CYS A 87 18.75 -2.17 -10.84
C CYS A 87 19.85 -1.79 -9.82
N PRO A 88 20.15 -0.50 -9.60
CA PRO A 88 21.16 -0.09 -8.63
C PRO A 88 20.82 -0.44 -7.17
N ALA A 89 19.54 -0.60 -6.84
CA ALA A 89 19.08 -0.91 -5.49
C ALA A 89 18.47 -2.31 -5.40
N SER A 90 18.70 -2.97 -4.26
CA SER A 90 18.03 -4.19 -3.85
C SER A 90 16.58 -3.95 -3.42
N GLU A 91 15.76 -5.00 -3.39
CA GLU A 91 14.36 -4.91 -2.92
C GLU A 91 14.26 -4.40 -1.48
N LYS A 92 15.22 -4.75 -0.62
CA LYS A 92 15.29 -4.25 0.76
C LYS A 92 15.54 -2.75 0.81
N GLU A 93 16.46 -2.25 0.00
CA GLU A 93 16.74 -0.80 -0.10
C GLU A 93 15.53 -0.05 -0.66
N LEU A 94 14.84 -0.60 -1.68
CA LEU A 94 13.61 0.00 -2.18
C LEU A 94 12.52 0.04 -1.10
N GLN A 95 12.37 -1.04 -0.33
CA GLN A 95 11.42 -1.10 0.79
C GLN A 95 11.75 -0.01 1.82
N GLU A 96 13.02 0.13 2.21
CA GLU A 96 13.48 1.16 3.15
C GLU A 96 13.23 2.58 2.63
N TRP A 97 13.68 2.91 1.41
CA TRP A 97 13.49 4.25 0.82
C TRP A 97 12.03 4.60 0.65
N SER A 98 11.20 3.62 0.29
CA SER A 98 9.77 3.84 0.09
C SER A 98 9.03 4.26 1.36
N SER A 99 9.57 3.92 2.54
CA SER A 99 9.00 4.32 3.84
C SER A 99 9.05 5.84 4.08
N GLU A 100 9.95 6.55 3.39
CA GLU A 100 10.03 8.01 3.43
C GLU A 100 8.93 8.68 2.58
N ILE A 101 8.49 7.99 1.53
CA ILE A 101 7.46 8.49 0.61
C ILE A 101 6.06 8.25 1.20
N GLY A 102 5.85 7.12 1.88
CA GLY A 102 4.56 6.78 2.47
C GLY A 102 4.60 5.49 3.28
N SER A 103 3.87 5.48 4.39
CA SER A 103 3.83 4.37 5.36
C SER A 103 3.43 3.02 4.75
N ASP A 104 2.51 3.03 3.79
CA ASP A 104 1.97 1.79 3.22
C ASP A 104 2.80 1.29 2.03
N ILE A 105 3.74 2.08 1.52
CA ILE A 105 4.52 1.75 0.31
C ILE A 105 5.46 0.56 0.54
N PRO A 106 6.17 0.45 1.69
CA PRO A 106 7.01 -0.71 2.01
C PRO A 106 6.32 -2.07 1.87
N PHE A 107 5.00 -2.16 2.10
CA PHE A 107 4.24 -3.39 1.92
C PHE A 107 4.34 -3.97 0.51
N PHE A 108 4.38 -3.11 -0.50
CA PHE A 108 4.30 -3.56 -1.88
C PHE A 108 5.59 -4.25 -2.35
N PHE A 109 6.63 -4.25 -1.52
CA PHE A 109 7.85 -5.05 -1.64
C PHE A 109 7.83 -6.31 -0.75
N SER A 110 6.66 -6.72 -0.22
CA SER A 110 6.47 -7.94 0.57
C SER A 110 6.06 -9.14 -0.29
N GLN A 111 5.94 -10.31 0.34
CA GLN A 111 5.47 -11.55 -0.29
C GLN A 111 3.94 -11.66 -0.43
N GLY A 112 3.22 -10.54 -0.29
CA GLY A 112 1.78 -10.46 -0.50
C GLY A 112 0.92 -10.60 0.75
N ALA A 113 1.51 -11.01 1.87
CA ALA A 113 0.89 -10.88 3.19
C ALA A 113 1.97 -10.51 4.21
N ALA A 114 1.65 -9.53 5.05
CA ALA A 114 2.60 -9.04 6.03
C ALA A 114 1.89 -8.48 7.27
N TYR A 115 2.61 -8.54 8.38
CA TYR A 115 2.31 -7.83 9.60
C TYR A 115 3.13 -6.54 9.67
N TYR A 116 2.49 -5.46 10.11
CA TYR A 116 2.99 -4.09 10.11
C TYR A 116 3.06 -3.59 11.52
N THR A 117 4.19 -3.00 11.89
CA THR A 117 4.33 -2.23 13.12
C THR A 117 4.98 -0.86 12.86
N GLY A 118 5.12 -0.05 13.91
CA GLY A 118 5.55 1.34 13.79
C GLY A 118 4.48 2.19 13.10
N ARG A 119 4.88 3.18 12.30
CA ARG A 119 3.97 3.92 11.41
C ARG A 119 3.62 3.16 10.13
N GLY A 120 4.04 1.90 9.96
CA GLY A 120 3.85 1.06 8.75
C GLY A 120 5.14 0.69 8.02
N GLU A 121 6.27 1.24 8.46
CA GLU A 121 7.62 1.02 7.94
C GLU A 121 8.22 -0.32 8.37
N VAL A 122 7.79 -0.90 9.49
CA VAL A 122 8.28 -2.19 9.95
C VAL A 122 7.43 -3.30 9.36
N VAL A 123 7.95 -3.93 8.31
CA VAL A 123 7.24 -4.97 7.55
C VAL A 123 7.79 -6.35 7.89
N GLN A 124 6.93 -7.23 8.39
CA GLN A 124 7.23 -8.64 8.59
C GLN A 124 6.36 -9.50 7.69
N ASN A 125 6.97 -10.22 6.73
CA ASN A 125 6.25 -11.19 5.92
C ASN A 125 5.58 -12.25 6.80
N ILE A 126 4.33 -12.60 6.47
CA ILE A 126 3.59 -13.69 7.12
C ILE A 126 2.98 -14.60 6.05
N PRO A 127 2.66 -15.86 6.39
CA PRO A 127 1.81 -16.66 5.54
C PRO A 127 0.45 -15.97 5.33
N PRO A 128 -0.07 -15.95 4.10
CA PRO A 128 -1.37 -15.34 3.84
C PRO A 128 -2.47 -16.02 4.67
N PRO A 129 -3.25 -15.27 5.47
CA PRO A 129 -4.27 -15.86 6.35
C PRO A 129 -5.45 -16.46 5.57
N VAL A 130 -5.61 -16.03 4.32
CA VAL A 130 -6.52 -16.58 3.33
C VAL A 130 -5.73 -16.85 2.06
N SER A 131 -6.11 -17.88 1.30
CA SER A 131 -5.45 -18.15 0.02
C SER A 131 -5.63 -16.96 -0.92
N LEU A 132 -4.57 -16.63 -1.65
CA LEU A 132 -4.57 -15.53 -2.60
C LEU A 132 -5.61 -15.74 -3.73
N ASP A 133 -5.98 -16.99 -4.03
CA ASP A 133 -6.95 -17.32 -5.07
C ASP A 133 -8.42 -17.30 -4.60
N VAL A 134 -8.68 -16.96 -3.33
CA VAL A 134 -10.04 -16.87 -2.79
C VAL A 134 -10.79 -15.71 -3.44
N PRO A 135 -11.97 -15.92 -4.06
CA PRO A 135 -12.81 -14.84 -4.54
C PRO A 135 -13.26 -13.94 -3.39
N MET A 136 -13.07 -12.63 -3.52
CA MET A 136 -13.52 -11.63 -2.56
C MET A 136 -14.47 -10.65 -3.22
N VAL A 137 -15.52 -10.25 -2.49
CA VAL A 137 -16.43 -9.18 -2.89
C VAL A 137 -16.04 -7.91 -2.15
N LEU A 138 -15.59 -6.89 -2.88
CA LEU A 138 -15.27 -5.58 -2.33
C LEU A 138 -16.48 -4.65 -2.50
N ILE A 139 -16.97 -4.11 -1.38
CA ILE A 139 -18.08 -3.15 -1.36
C ILE A 139 -17.53 -1.79 -0.94
N LYS A 140 -17.53 -0.80 -1.85
CA LYS A 140 -17.14 0.59 -1.54
C LYS A 140 -18.41 1.45 -1.39
N PRO A 141 -18.70 2.00 -0.20
CA PRO A 141 -19.74 3.01 -0.08
C PRO A 141 -19.35 4.28 -0.87
N PRO A 142 -20.31 5.09 -1.34
CA PRO A 142 -20.03 6.26 -2.18
C PRO A 142 -19.14 7.28 -1.46
N GLU A 143 -19.26 7.42 -0.15
CA GLU A 143 -18.47 8.32 0.67
C GLU A 143 -16.97 7.96 0.60
N ALA A 144 -16.13 8.99 0.46
CA ALA A 144 -14.69 8.85 0.66
C ALA A 144 -14.38 9.19 2.12
N CYS A 145 -13.61 8.33 2.78
CA CYS A 145 -13.14 8.62 4.13
C CYS A 145 -11.72 9.16 4.06
N SER A 146 -11.52 10.37 4.58
CA SER A 146 -10.19 10.98 4.70
C SER A 146 -9.40 10.25 5.77
N THR A 147 -8.21 9.75 5.43
CA THR A 147 -7.29 9.13 6.39
C THR A 147 -7.08 10.02 7.61
N ALA A 148 -6.86 11.32 7.39
CA ALA A 148 -6.66 12.28 8.46
C ALA A 148 -7.87 12.39 9.41
N GLU A 149 -9.09 12.22 8.90
CA GLU A 149 -10.30 12.24 9.75
C GLU A 149 -10.46 10.97 10.58
N VAL A 150 -10.09 9.82 10.04
CA VAL A 150 -10.12 8.53 10.77
C VAL A 150 -9.12 8.55 11.94
N TYR A 151 -7.96 9.19 11.75
CA TYR A 151 -6.92 9.32 12.77
C TYR A 151 -7.11 10.52 13.72
N LYS A 152 -8.19 11.32 13.59
CA LYS A 152 -8.52 12.33 14.60
C LYS A 152 -8.77 11.61 15.94
N PRO A 153 -8.25 12.12 17.07
CA PRO A 153 -8.40 11.46 18.36
C PRO A 153 -9.88 11.34 18.72
N ARG A 154 -10.40 10.12 18.65
CA ARG A 154 -11.64 9.68 19.30
C ARG A 154 -11.22 8.78 20.46
N GLU A 155 -11.96 8.79 21.57
CA GLU A 155 -11.68 7.91 22.71
C GLU A 155 -11.64 6.44 22.27
N VAL A 156 -10.43 5.86 22.16
CA VAL A 156 -10.25 4.45 21.84
C VAL A 156 -10.44 3.65 23.12
N LYS A 157 -11.65 3.11 23.34
CA LYS A 157 -11.94 2.22 24.47
C LYS A 157 -11.43 0.81 24.21
N GLN A 158 -10.54 0.37 25.10
CA GLN A 158 -9.99 -0.97 25.32
C GLN A 158 -9.20 -1.63 24.17
N LEU A 159 -7.98 -2.04 24.53
CA LEU A 159 -6.92 -2.44 23.64
C LEU A 159 -6.44 -3.84 24.06
N LEU A 160 -6.82 -4.89 23.30
CA LEU A 160 -6.35 -6.27 23.49
C LEU A 160 -4.88 -6.40 23.07
N ASN A 161 -3.98 -6.80 23.98
CA ASN A 161 -2.55 -6.98 23.72
C ASN A 161 -2.31 -8.01 22.60
N LEU A 162 -1.80 -7.53 21.47
CA LEU A 162 -1.27 -8.33 20.36
C LEU A 162 0.12 -7.78 20.04
N ASP A 163 1.03 -7.85 21.01
CA ASP A 163 2.43 -7.44 20.80
C ASP A 163 3.22 -8.49 20.01
N GLU A 164 2.65 -9.68 19.80
CA GLU A 164 3.23 -10.74 18.97
C GLU A 164 2.34 -11.05 17.75
N PRO A 165 2.93 -11.28 16.56
CA PRO A 165 2.19 -11.74 15.40
C PRO A 165 1.49 -13.07 15.74
N PRO A 166 0.19 -13.23 15.45
CA PRO A 166 -0.49 -14.49 15.70
C PRO A 166 0.23 -15.62 14.96
N GLN A 167 0.59 -16.67 15.69
CA GLN A 167 1.30 -17.84 15.16
C GLN A 167 0.38 -18.60 14.18
N VAL A 168 0.59 -18.44 12.88
CA VAL A 168 -0.16 -19.14 11.83
C VAL A 168 0.81 -19.99 11.00
N LYS A 169 0.63 -21.32 11.03
CA LYS A 169 1.41 -22.30 10.27
C LYS A 169 0.83 -22.50 8.86
N VAL A 170 1.52 -22.09 7.78
CA VAL A 170 1.18 -22.54 6.40
C VAL A 170 2.40 -22.57 5.46
N GLN A 171 2.41 -23.58 4.57
CA GLN A 171 3.41 -23.93 3.54
C GLN A 171 3.33 -23.05 2.27
N SER A 172 4.46 -22.88 1.58
CA SER A 172 4.71 -21.84 0.56
C SER A 172 4.38 -22.24 -0.90
N SER A 173 3.99 -21.25 -1.72
CA SER A 173 4.49 -21.07 -3.10
C SER A 173 4.16 -19.66 -3.65
N LEU A 174 5.15 -19.00 -4.25
CA LEU A 174 5.07 -17.65 -4.84
C LEU A 174 4.30 -17.67 -6.17
N HIS A 175 3.41 -16.69 -6.40
CA HIS A 175 2.98 -16.32 -7.76
C HIS A 175 2.87 -14.81 -7.94
N LYS A 176 3.38 -14.37 -9.10
CA LYS A 176 3.37 -13.01 -9.67
C LYS A 176 1.99 -12.36 -9.52
N ARG A 177 1.84 -11.24 -8.82
CA ARG A 177 0.55 -10.53 -8.73
C ARG A 177 0.65 -9.02 -8.82
N LYS A 178 -0.33 -8.47 -9.56
CA LYS A 178 -0.85 -7.11 -9.52
C LYS A 178 -1.38 -6.85 -8.11
N VAL A 179 -1.08 -5.69 -7.52
CA VAL A 179 -1.17 -5.48 -6.07
C VAL A 179 -2.09 -4.32 -5.71
N VAL A 180 -3.12 -4.62 -4.91
CA VAL A 180 -3.94 -3.64 -4.16
C VAL A 180 -4.28 -4.22 -2.79
N LEU A 181 -4.45 -3.33 -1.81
CA LEU A 181 -4.61 -3.60 -0.39
C LEU A 181 -6.11 -3.57 0.02
N LEU A 182 -6.53 -4.39 0.99
CA LEU A 182 -7.52 -4.03 2.03
C LEU A 182 -7.51 -5.08 3.16
N VAL A 183 -7.20 -4.66 4.39
CA VAL A 183 -8.01 -4.99 5.58
C VAL A 183 -7.95 -3.81 6.55
N CYS A 184 -8.95 -2.92 6.50
CA CYS A 184 -9.34 -2.17 7.69
C CYS A 184 -10.84 -1.83 7.63
N LEU A 185 -11.66 -2.76 8.13
CA LEU A 185 -12.96 -2.41 8.67
C LEU A 185 -12.80 -2.33 10.19
N GLN A 186 -12.63 -1.13 10.72
CA GLN A 186 -13.23 -0.81 12.00
C GLN A 186 -14.31 0.23 11.72
N SER A 187 -15.56 -0.23 11.66
CA SER A 187 -16.68 0.63 11.99
C SER A 187 -16.44 1.24 13.38
N PRO A 188 -16.73 2.53 13.61
CA PRO A 188 -17.14 2.89 14.95
C PRO A 188 -18.44 2.13 15.22
N LEU A 189 -18.49 1.44 16.35
CA LEU A 189 -19.72 0.93 16.96
C LEU A 189 -20.77 2.05 16.91
N ILE A 190 -21.83 1.83 16.15
CA ILE A 190 -23.20 2.19 16.52
C ILE A 190 -23.89 0.86 16.82
#